data_AF-A0A2M8PLA3-F1
#
_entry.id   AF-A0A2M8PLA3-F1
#
_cell.length_a   1.000
_cell.length_b   1.000
_cell.length_c   1.000
_cell.angle_alpha   90.00
_cell.angle_beta   90.00
_cell.angle_gamma   90.00
#
_symmetry.space_group_name_H-M   'P 1'
#
loop_
_entity.id
_entity.type
_entity.pdbx_description
1 polymer ?
#
loop_
_entity_poly.entity_id
_entity_poly.type
_entity_poly.pdbx_seq_one_letter_code
_entity_poly.pdbx_strand_id
1 'polypeptide(L)'
;YEVGHNGTVLHGSIMNYLEEGAVQASNRAGYNDDWFEQHGYLWLVRKWFVHYLKPIYLNDILTLQTWISDFRRVQSHREYVLLRGDEMVVRARANWVFIHRDTMRPARLLSEFEVNYGPIPDEPLEPIRTKLAEVTSVQAVLYQFPYEVRYEEIDRAKHVNNAHYVRWVENNIMQILRSCGLNLLDIVIES
;
A
#
# COMPACT_ATOMS: atom_id res chain seq x y z
N TYR A 1 -5.35 9.20 -14.14
CA TYR A 1 -4.95 8.05 -14.97
C TYR A 1 -4.04 7.15 -14.17
N GLU A 2 -4.05 5.85 -14.45
CA GLU A 2 -3.34 4.84 -13.65
C GLU A 2 -1.96 4.48 -14.20
N VAL A 3 -1.74 4.76 -15.49
CA VAL A 3 -0.54 4.42 -16.26
C VAL A 3 0.35 5.64 -16.50
N GLY A 4 1.66 5.40 -16.54
CA GLY A 4 2.67 6.36 -16.96
C GLY A 4 2.76 6.48 -18.49
N HIS A 5 3.66 7.35 -18.96
CA HIS A 5 3.82 7.67 -20.38
C HIS A 5 4.22 6.48 -21.26
N ASN A 6 4.81 5.43 -20.66
CA ASN A 6 5.25 4.21 -21.32
C ASN A 6 4.20 3.09 -21.27
N GLY A 7 3.00 3.38 -20.75
CA GLY A 7 1.93 2.40 -20.59
C GLY A 7 2.09 1.48 -19.37
N THR A 8 3.13 1.64 -18.55
CA THR A 8 3.28 0.90 -17.29
C THR A 8 2.38 1.49 -16.21
N VAL A 9 1.70 0.65 -15.44
CA VAL A 9 0.91 1.08 -14.28
C VAL A 9 1.83 1.64 -13.20
N LEU A 10 1.49 2.81 -12.67
CA LEU A 10 2.29 3.48 -11.63
C LEU A 10 2.22 2.72 -10.32
N HIS A 11 3.32 2.69 -9.56
CA HIS A 11 3.34 2.01 -8.25
C HIS A 11 2.34 2.60 -7.25
N GLY A 12 2.11 3.92 -7.29
CA GLY A 12 1.01 4.54 -6.54
C GLY A 12 -0.38 4.07 -6.97
N SER A 13 -0.60 3.78 -8.26
CA SER A 13 -1.88 3.20 -8.71
C SER A 13 -2.08 1.78 -8.16
N ILE A 14 -1.01 0.98 -8.13
CA ILE A 14 -1.04 -0.34 -7.51
C ILE A 14 -1.41 -0.23 -6.02
N MET A 15 -0.81 0.72 -5.29
CA MET A 15 -1.16 0.98 -3.88
C MET A 15 -2.65 1.28 -3.69
N ASN A 16 -3.24 2.08 -4.58
CA ASN A 16 -4.69 2.35 -4.55
C ASN A 16 -5.51 1.08 -4.75
N TYR A 17 -5.11 0.18 -5.66
CA TYR A 17 -5.81 -1.10 -5.83
C TYR A 17 -5.78 -1.94 -4.55
N LEU A 18 -4.63 -1.99 -3.86
CA LEU A 18 -4.48 -2.73 -2.61
C LEU A 18 -5.36 -2.16 -1.49
N GLU A 19 -5.39 -0.84 -1.36
CA GLU A 19 -6.21 -0.16 -0.36
C GLU A 19 -7.71 -0.37 -0.62
N GLU A 20 -8.14 -0.17 -1.86
CA GLU A 20 -9.53 -0.41 -2.29
C GLU A 20 -9.94 -1.86 -2.09
N GLY A 21 -9.05 -2.83 -2.38
CA GLY A 21 -9.30 -4.24 -2.12
C GLY A 21 -9.54 -4.54 -0.63
N ALA A 22 -8.83 -3.85 0.26
CA ALA A 22 -9.04 -3.96 1.70
C ALA A 22 -10.39 -3.40 2.13
N VAL A 23 -10.78 -2.24 1.60
CA VAL A 23 -12.10 -1.62 1.84
C VAL A 23 -13.22 -2.54 1.36
N GLN A 24 -13.13 -3.07 0.14
CA GLN A 24 -14.15 -3.99 -0.38
C GLN A 24 -14.23 -5.29 0.42
N ALA A 25 -13.09 -5.84 0.87
CA ALA A 25 -13.10 -7.01 1.74
C ALA A 25 -13.77 -6.70 3.09
N SER A 26 -13.55 -5.51 3.65
CA SER A 26 -14.21 -5.04 4.86
C SER A 26 -15.72 -4.89 4.70
N ASN A 27 -16.15 -4.28 3.58
CA ASN A 27 -17.56 -4.14 3.24
C ASN A 27 -18.26 -5.50 3.13
N ARG A 28 -17.61 -6.49 2.49
CA ARG A 28 -18.13 -7.86 2.37
C ARG A 28 -18.24 -8.58 3.72
N ALA A 29 -17.37 -8.24 4.67
CA ALA A 29 -17.42 -8.74 6.04
C ALA A 29 -18.43 -8.02 6.94
N GLY A 30 -19.16 -7.02 6.41
CA GLY A 30 -20.16 -6.24 7.14
C GLY A 30 -19.63 -4.98 7.83
N TYR A 31 -18.36 -4.63 7.63
CA TYR A 31 -17.71 -3.47 8.24
C TYR A 31 -17.37 -2.42 7.19
N ASN A 32 -18.35 -1.59 6.84
CA ASN A 32 -18.20 -0.49 5.89
C ASN A 32 -17.92 0.86 6.58
N ASP A 33 -17.73 1.91 5.78
CA ASP A 33 -17.45 3.26 6.27
C ASP A 33 -18.52 3.74 7.28
N ASP A 34 -19.81 3.50 6.99
CA ASP A 34 -20.93 3.88 7.86
C ASP A 34 -20.86 3.17 9.22
N TRP A 35 -20.54 1.86 9.22
CA TRP A 35 -20.38 1.10 10.45
C TRP A 35 -19.24 1.68 11.30
N PHE A 36 -18.09 1.96 10.69
CA PHE A 36 -16.95 2.55 11.41
C PHE A 36 -17.26 3.96 11.95
N GLU A 37 -17.98 4.77 11.19
CA GLU A 37 -18.44 6.08 11.61
C GLU A 37 -19.38 6.01 12.81
N GLN A 38 -20.40 5.14 12.76
CA GLN A 38 -21.37 4.97 13.85
C GLN A 38 -20.71 4.44 15.14
N HIS A 39 -19.66 3.63 15.02
CA HIS A 39 -18.97 3.05 16.17
C HIS A 39 -17.76 3.88 16.64
N GLY A 40 -17.44 4.99 15.96
CA GLY A 40 -16.37 5.90 16.37
C GLY A 40 -14.96 5.33 16.18
N TYR A 41 -14.76 4.44 15.20
CA TYR A 41 -13.49 3.81 14.91
C TYR A 41 -13.01 4.12 13.48
N LEU A 42 -11.73 3.85 13.22
CA LEU A 42 -11.22 3.69 11.86
C LEU A 42 -9.99 2.77 11.85
N TRP A 43 -9.66 2.30 10.65
CA TRP A 43 -8.42 1.62 10.34
C TRP A 43 -7.45 2.57 9.64
N LEU A 44 -6.21 2.63 10.10
CA LEU A 44 -5.12 3.33 9.42
C LEU A 44 -4.02 2.36 9.02
N VAL A 45 -3.53 2.45 7.79
CA VAL A 45 -2.33 1.73 7.41
C VAL A 45 -1.11 2.44 7.99
N ARG A 46 -0.35 1.73 8.82
CA ARG A 46 0.86 2.24 9.45
C ARG A 46 2.12 1.90 8.66
N LYS A 47 2.15 0.73 8.01
CA LYS A 47 3.32 0.26 7.25
C LYS A 47 2.88 -0.59 6.07
N TRP A 48 3.56 -0.39 4.95
CA TRP A 48 3.46 -1.21 3.76
C TRP A 48 4.77 -1.94 3.51
N PHE A 49 4.68 -3.19 3.06
CA PHE A 49 5.75 -3.96 2.47
C PHE A 49 5.26 -4.42 1.11
N VAL A 50 5.86 -3.93 0.04
CA VAL A 50 5.40 -4.20 -1.33
C VAL A 50 6.57 -4.68 -2.16
N HIS A 51 6.42 -5.87 -2.76
CA HIS A 51 7.33 -6.39 -3.75
C HIS A 51 6.65 -6.28 -5.11
N TYR A 52 7.17 -5.39 -5.95
CA TYR A 52 6.80 -5.29 -7.37
C TYR A 52 7.64 -6.30 -8.15
N LEU A 53 7.07 -7.46 -8.45
CA LEU A 53 7.82 -8.59 -9.02
C LEU A 53 7.97 -8.45 -10.53
N LYS A 54 6.92 -7.95 -11.20
CA LYS A 54 6.90 -7.76 -12.65
C LYS A 54 6.15 -6.48 -13.02
N PRO A 55 6.53 -5.81 -14.13
CA PRO A 55 5.80 -4.66 -14.61
C PRO A 55 4.39 -5.04 -15.05
N ILE A 56 3.46 -4.13 -14.80
CA ILE A 56 2.06 -4.22 -15.19
C ILE A 56 1.80 -3.16 -16.25
N TYR A 57 1.10 -3.51 -17.31
CA TYR A 57 0.87 -2.63 -18.45
C TYR A 57 -0.61 -2.29 -18.64
N LEU A 58 -0.85 -1.22 -19.41
CA LEU A 58 -2.18 -0.86 -19.87
C LEU A 58 -2.87 -2.06 -20.52
N ASN A 59 -4.13 -2.29 -20.15
CA ASN A 59 -4.98 -3.41 -20.57
C ASN A 59 -4.64 -4.78 -19.96
N ASP A 60 -3.65 -4.88 -19.06
CA ASP A 60 -3.50 -6.09 -18.24
C ASP A 60 -4.77 -6.29 -17.38
N ILE A 61 -5.31 -7.51 -17.39
CA ILE A 61 -6.40 -7.89 -16.49
C ILE A 61 -5.78 -8.48 -15.23
N LEU A 62 -6.14 -7.89 -14.09
CA LEU A 62 -5.55 -8.23 -12.80
C LEU A 62 -6.60 -8.79 -11.85
N THR A 63 -6.21 -9.79 -11.07
CA THR A 63 -6.98 -10.33 -9.97
C THR A 63 -6.30 -10.00 -8.66
N LEU A 64 -6.96 -9.22 -7.81
CA LEU A 64 -6.48 -8.94 -6.45
C LEU A 64 -7.09 -9.94 -5.46
N GLN A 65 -6.22 -10.61 -4.72
CA GLN A 65 -6.58 -11.42 -3.56
C GLN A 65 -6.07 -10.75 -2.30
N THR A 66 -6.89 -10.70 -1.24
CA THR A 66 -6.50 -10.18 0.06
C THR A 66 -7.18 -10.90 1.20
N TRP A 67 -6.46 -11.10 2.29
CA TRP A 67 -6.95 -11.73 3.52
C TRP A 67 -6.25 -11.14 4.74
N ILE A 68 -6.81 -11.37 5.92
CA ILE A 68 -6.15 -11.02 7.18
C ILE A 68 -5.35 -12.21 7.66
N SER A 69 -4.03 -12.04 7.84
CA SER A 69 -3.14 -13.12 8.30
C SER A 69 -2.99 -13.18 9.81
N ASP A 70 -3.19 -12.06 10.51
CA ASP A 70 -3.20 -12.05 11.97
C ASP A 70 -4.06 -10.92 12.54
N PHE A 71 -4.53 -11.14 13.76
CA PHE A 71 -5.08 -10.11 14.62
C PHE A 71 -4.24 -10.03 15.90
N ARG A 72 -3.93 -8.81 16.30
CA ARG A 72 -3.22 -8.48 17.55
C ARG A 72 -4.10 -7.52 18.36
N ARG A 73 -3.65 -7.15 19.56
CA ARG A 73 -4.46 -6.33 20.48
C ARG A 73 -5.08 -5.07 19.85
N VAL A 74 -4.34 -4.36 18.99
CA VAL A 74 -4.75 -3.06 18.39
C VAL A 74 -4.42 -2.95 16.90
N GLN A 75 -3.91 -4.02 16.28
CA GLN A 75 -3.41 -3.99 14.91
C GLN A 75 -3.61 -5.34 14.24
N SER A 76 -3.55 -5.37 12.92
CA SER A 76 -3.73 -6.56 12.09
C SER A 76 -2.83 -6.49 10.85
N HIS A 77 -2.25 -7.62 10.47
CA HIS A 77 -1.59 -7.76 9.18
C HIS A 77 -2.59 -8.23 8.13
N ARG A 78 -2.68 -7.46 7.05
CA ARG A 78 -3.40 -7.81 5.84
C ARG A 78 -2.42 -8.17 4.74
N GLU A 79 -2.74 -9.23 4.04
CA GLU A 79 -1.97 -9.76 2.94
C GLU A 79 -2.63 -9.47 1.61
N TYR A 80 -1.81 -9.36 0.58
CA TYR A 80 -2.24 -9.09 -0.78
C TYR A 80 -1.39 -9.85 -1.78
N VAL A 81 -2.08 -10.33 -2.82
CA VAL A 81 -1.49 -10.92 -4.02
C VAL A 81 -2.21 -10.30 -5.21
N LEU A 82 -1.46 -9.72 -6.15
CA LEU A 82 -1.98 -9.27 -7.43
C LEU A 82 -1.50 -10.23 -8.52
N LEU A 83 -2.44 -10.82 -9.23
CA LEU A 83 -2.21 -11.81 -10.27
C LEU A 83 -2.54 -11.24 -11.65
N ARG A 84 -1.75 -11.62 -12.66
CA ARG A 84 -2.09 -11.48 -14.09
C ARG A 84 -2.25 -12.89 -14.66
N GLY A 85 -3.50 -13.34 -14.83
CA GLY A 85 -3.79 -14.77 -14.99
C GLY A 85 -3.37 -15.53 -13.74
N ASP A 86 -2.49 -16.52 -13.89
CA ASP A 86 -1.91 -17.30 -12.77
C ASP A 86 -0.56 -16.75 -12.29
N GLU A 87 -0.04 -15.70 -12.92
CA GLU A 87 1.26 -15.12 -12.59
C GLU A 87 1.15 -14.06 -11.49
N MET A 88 1.90 -14.24 -10.40
CA MET A 88 2.03 -13.22 -9.36
C MET A 88 2.92 -12.07 -9.83
N VAL A 89 2.33 -10.89 -9.95
CA VAL A 89 3.03 -9.66 -10.37
C VAL A 89 3.33 -8.73 -9.20
N VAL A 90 2.52 -8.78 -8.13
CA VAL A 90 2.77 -8.04 -6.88
C VAL A 90 2.44 -8.91 -5.68
N ARG A 91 3.32 -8.85 -4.67
CA ARG A 91 3.08 -9.38 -3.32
C ARG A 91 3.17 -8.22 -2.34
N ALA A 92 2.16 -8.04 -1.50
CA ALA A 92 2.19 -6.97 -0.51
C ALA A 92 1.63 -7.38 0.84
N ARG A 93 2.10 -6.72 1.90
CA ARG A 93 1.59 -6.83 3.26
C ARG A 93 1.42 -5.43 3.84
N ALA A 94 0.32 -5.18 4.51
CA ALA A 94 0.09 -3.95 5.26
C ALA A 94 -0.11 -4.26 6.75
N ASN A 95 0.47 -3.43 7.61
CA ASN A 95 0.11 -3.38 9.02
C ASN A 95 -0.93 -2.28 9.23
N TRP A 96 -2.14 -2.70 9.57
CA TRP A 96 -3.28 -1.87 9.87
C TRP A 96 -3.41 -1.67 11.37
N VAL A 97 -3.60 -0.44 11.82
CA VAL A 97 -3.83 -0.11 13.23
C VAL A 97 -5.26 0.38 13.39
N PHE A 98 -5.96 -0.22 14.34
CA PHE A 98 -7.31 0.18 14.70
C PHE A 98 -7.26 1.28 15.73
N ILE A 99 -8.01 2.35 15.50
CA ILE A 99 -7.95 3.55 16.34
C ILE A 99 -9.35 4.10 16.62
N HIS A 100 -9.47 4.84 17.73
CA HIS A 100 -10.61 5.72 17.95
C HIS A 100 -10.52 6.93 17.01
N ARG A 101 -11.63 7.26 16.35
CA ARG A 101 -11.71 8.34 15.38
C ARG A 101 -11.48 9.72 15.97
N ASP A 102 -12.06 9.99 17.14
CA ASP A 102 -11.99 11.32 17.75
C ASP A 102 -10.62 11.61 18.36
N THR A 103 -9.99 10.60 18.98
CA THR A 103 -8.74 10.79 19.71
C THR A 103 -7.49 10.43 18.89
N MET A 104 -7.67 9.75 17.75
CA MET A 104 -6.59 9.21 16.93
C MET A 104 -5.64 8.25 17.69
N ARG A 105 -6.17 7.55 18.71
CA ARG A 105 -5.38 6.66 19.58
C ARG A 105 -5.71 5.20 19.28
N PRO A 106 -4.74 4.27 19.42
CA PRO A 106 -4.98 2.83 19.27
C PRO A 106 -6.16 2.34 20.10
N ALA A 107 -7.08 1.64 19.45
CA ALA A 107 -8.24 1.00 20.03
C ALA A 107 -8.02 -0.51 20.09
N ARG A 108 -8.63 -1.17 21.08
CA ARG A 108 -8.61 -2.63 21.16
C ARG A 108 -9.48 -3.21 20.05
N LEU A 109 -8.99 -4.24 19.37
CA LEU A 109 -9.79 -4.95 18.36
C LEU A 109 -11.00 -5.63 18.99
N LEU A 110 -12.10 -5.61 18.24
CA LEU A 110 -13.34 -6.29 18.60
C LEU A 110 -13.21 -7.78 18.25
N SER A 111 -13.63 -8.65 19.16
CA SER A 111 -13.49 -10.11 19.00
C SER A 111 -14.25 -10.67 17.79
N GLU A 112 -15.29 -9.97 17.34
CA GLU A 112 -16.07 -10.32 16.15
C GLU A 112 -15.31 -10.17 14.83
N PHE A 113 -14.22 -9.40 14.79
CA PHE A 113 -13.39 -9.27 13.58
C PHE A 113 -12.76 -10.60 13.19
N GLU A 114 -12.25 -11.38 14.15
CA GLU A 114 -11.61 -12.67 13.87
C GLU A 114 -12.55 -13.67 13.19
N VAL A 115 -13.86 -13.57 13.46
CA VAL A 115 -14.87 -14.49 12.93
C VAL A 115 -15.36 -14.06 11.54
N ASN A 116 -15.49 -12.76 11.31
CA ASN A 116 -16.23 -12.25 10.15
C ASN A 116 -15.37 -11.99 8.90
N TYR A 117 -14.05 -11.89 9.02
CA TYR A 117 -13.16 -11.52 7.91
C TYR A 117 -12.80 -12.66 6.93
N GLY A 118 -13.56 -13.76 6.93
CA GLY A 118 -13.47 -14.82 5.93
C GLY A 118 -12.24 -15.73 6.07
N PRO A 119 -12.11 -16.75 5.20
CA PRO A 119 -11.07 -17.75 5.34
C PRO A 119 -9.68 -17.21 5.00
N ILE A 120 -8.69 -17.66 5.77
CA ILE A 120 -7.27 -17.57 5.40
C ILE A 120 -7.02 -18.63 4.33
N PRO A 121 -6.23 -18.36 3.26
CA PRO A 121 -5.84 -19.38 2.30
C PRO A 121 -5.22 -20.60 3.00
N ASP A 122 -5.55 -21.81 2.53
CA ASP A 122 -5.10 -23.08 3.12
C ASP A 122 -3.57 -23.20 3.20
N GLU A 123 -2.87 -22.60 2.22
CA GLU A 123 -1.41 -22.48 2.19
C GLU A 123 -1.03 -20.99 2.27
N PRO A 124 -0.90 -20.41 3.48
CA PRO A 124 -0.56 -19.01 3.63
C PRO A 124 0.87 -18.76 3.12
N LEU A 125 1.02 -17.76 2.25
CA LEU A 125 2.33 -17.34 1.77
C LEU A 125 3.22 -16.88 2.92
N GLU A 126 4.51 -17.17 2.81
CA GLU A 126 5.51 -16.70 3.76
C GLU A 126 5.41 -15.17 3.99
N PRO A 127 5.47 -14.72 5.25
CA PRO A 127 5.55 -13.31 5.59
C PRO A 127 6.63 -12.57 4.79
N ILE A 128 6.28 -11.42 4.20
CA ILE A 128 7.29 -10.53 3.63
C ILE A 128 8.26 -10.11 4.74
N ARG A 129 9.57 -10.30 4.52
CA ARG A 129 10.60 -9.87 5.48
C ARG A 129 10.52 -8.37 5.69
N THR A 130 10.28 -7.96 6.93
CA THR A 130 9.97 -6.57 7.29
C THR A 130 11.17 -5.76 7.78
N LYS A 131 12.33 -6.40 7.95
CA LYS A 131 13.54 -5.72 8.43
C LYS A 131 14.21 -5.03 7.25
N LEU A 132 14.15 -3.69 7.23
CA LEU A 132 15.02 -2.88 6.38
C LEU A 132 16.47 -3.25 6.70
N ALA A 133 17.29 -3.47 5.67
CA ALA A 133 18.71 -3.65 5.88
C ALA A 133 19.25 -2.41 6.61
N GLU A 134 20.02 -2.62 7.68
CA GLU A 134 20.70 -1.51 8.35
C GLU A 134 21.72 -0.93 7.38
N VAL A 135 21.44 0.29 6.90
CA VAL A 135 22.38 1.03 6.09
C VAL A 135 23.35 1.72 7.06
N THR A 136 24.46 1.05 7.35
CA THR A 136 25.39 1.43 8.42
C THR A 136 26.26 2.65 8.10
N SER A 137 26.42 3.01 6.83
CA SER A 137 27.01 4.30 6.43
C SER A 137 26.78 4.58 4.95
N VAL A 138 26.14 5.71 4.63
CA VAL A 138 26.18 6.30 3.28
C VAL A 138 26.69 7.72 3.42
N GLN A 139 27.72 8.09 2.68
CA GLN A 139 27.96 9.49 2.37
C GLN A 139 26.89 9.90 1.35
N ALA A 140 25.78 10.45 1.83
CA ALA A 140 24.66 10.85 0.99
C ALA A 140 24.65 12.37 0.79
N VAL A 141 24.47 12.80 -0.46
CA VAL A 141 24.12 14.19 -0.76
C VAL A 141 22.64 14.37 -0.42
N LEU A 142 22.33 15.35 0.41
CA LEU A 142 20.95 15.66 0.79
C LEU A 142 20.26 16.46 -0.32
N TYR A 143 19.22 15.88 -0.91
CA TYR A 143 18.29 16.59 -1.81
C TYR A 143 16.99 16.90 -1.07
N GLN A 144 16.51 18.14 -1.20
CA GLN A 144 15.25 18.58 -0.60
C GLN A 144 14.33 19.14 -1.69
N PHE A 145 13.09 18.66 -1.72
CA PHE A 145 12.06 19.11 -2.64
C PHE A 145 10.87 19.62 -1.82
N PRO A 146 10.64 20.95 -1.75
CA PRO A 146 9.44 21.46 -1.11
C PRO A 146 8.22 20.99 -1.90
N TYR A 147 7.20 20.52 -1.19
CA TYR A 147 5.97 20.02 -1.79
C TYR A 147 4.76 20.55 -1.02
N GLU A 148 3.80 21.10 -1.74
CA GLU A 148 2.51 21.52 -1.19
C GLU A 148 1.48 20.42 -1.47
N VAL A 149 0.91 19.86 -0.41
CA VAL A 149 -0.12 18.82 -0.49
C VAL A 149 -1.36 19.40 -1.14
N ARG A 150 -1.85 18.72 -2.18
CA ARG A 150 -3.05 19.15 -2.91
C ARG A 150 -4.30 18.53 -2.34
N TYR A 151 -5.44 19.17 -2.59
CA TYR A 151 -6.72 18.74 -2.07
C TYR A 151 -7.09 17.31 -2.50
N GLU A 152 -6.81 16.96 -3.75
CA GLU A 152 -7.09 15.64 -4.32
C GLU A 152 -6.25 14.49 -3.72
N GLU A 153 -5.20 14.82 -2.96
CA GLU A 153 -4.31 13.85 -2.33
C GLU A 153 -4.77 13.48 -0.92
N ILE A 154 -5.81 14.16 -0.43
CA ILE A 154 -6.46 13.91 0.85
C ILE A 154 -7.58 12.88 0.66
N ASP A 155 -7.51 11.79 1.42
CA ASP A 155 -8.52 10.73 1.43
C ASP A 155 -9.76 11.10 2.27
N ARG A 156 -10.75 10.19 2.30
CA ARG A 156 -11.98 10.35 3.09
C ARG A 156 -11.73 10.38 4.60
N ALA A 157 -10.63 9.80 5.06
CA ALA A 157 -10.19 9.87 6.46
C ALA A 157 -9.52 11.21 6.79
N LYS A 158 -9.43 12.14 5.83
CA LYS A 158 -8.79 13.46 5.95
C LYS A 158 -7.27 13.37 6.16
N HIS A 159 -6.65 12.30 5.68
CA HIS A 159 -5.21 12.13 5.66
C HIS A 159 -4.69 12.15 4.22
N VAL A 160 -3.39 12.41 4.04
CA VAL A 160 -2.77 12.18 2.74
C VAL A 160 -2.82 10.68 2.44
N ASN A 161 -3.38 10.31 1.28
CA ASN A 161 -3.41 8.92 0.85
C ASN A 161 -1.99 8.36 0.67
N ASN A 162 -1.76 7.14 1.16
CA ASN A 162 -0.44 6.50 1.15
C ASN A 162 0.19 6.36 -0.25
N ALA A 163 -0.61 6.20 -1.30
CA ALA A 163 -0.15 6.12 -2.68
C ALA A 163 0.53 7.42 -3.15
N HIS A 164 0.14 8.58 -2.60
CA HIS A 164 0.74 9.86 -2.99
C HIS A 164 2.16 10.00 -2.47
N TYR A 165 2.48 9.49 -1.28
CA TYR A 165 3.86 9.43 -0.79
C TYR A 165 4.77 8.64 -1.73
N VAL A 166 4.28 7.50 -2.25
CA VAL A 166 5.04 6.69 -3.24
C VAL A 166 5.30 7.52 -4.49
N ARG A 167 4.27 8.17 -5.04
CA ARG A 167 4.40 9.03 -6.23
C ARG A 167 5.37 10.18 -6.02
N TRP A 168 5.34 10.84 -4.85
CA TRP A 168 6.26 11.93 -4.54
C TRP A 168 7.71 11.44 -4.50
N VAL A 169 7.96 10.30 -3.87
CA VAL A 169 9.29 9.69 -3.82
C VAL A 169 9.79 9.34 -5.22
N GLU A 170 8.97 8.67 -6.03
CA GLU A 170 9.33 8.31 -7.41
C GLU A 170 9.65 9.54 -8.25
N ASN A 171 8.78 10.56 -8.21
CA ASN A 171 8.99 11.80 -8.95
C ASN A 171 10.28 12.51 -8.53
N ASN A 172 10.60 12.50 -7.23
CA ASN A 172 11.83 13.11 -6.71
C ASN A 172 13.07 12.31 -7.08
N ILE A 173 13.02 10.98 -7.06
CA ILE A 173 14.11 10.12 -7.57
C ILE A 173 14.40 10.45 -9.03
N MET A 174 13.37 10.59 -9.87
CA MET A 174 13.55 10.96 -11.28
C MET A 174 14.17 12.35 -11.46
N GLN A 175 13.81 13.32 -10.61
CA GLN A 175 14.45 14.64 -10.61
C GLN A 175 15.92 14.58 -10.21
N ILE A 176 16.27 13.78 -9.19
CA ILE A 176 17.65 13.58 -8.75
C ILE A 176 18.47 12.95 -9.89
N LEU A 177 17.98 11.86 -10.50
CA LEU A 177 18.67 11.19 -11.61
C LEU A 177 18.96 12.16 -12.77
N ARG A 178 17.97 12.97 -13.16
CA ARG A 178 18.13 14.03 -14.18
C ARG A 178 19.16 15.08 -13.77
N SER A 179 19.20 15.48 -12.49
CA SER A 179 20.20 16.43 -11.99
C SER A 179 21.63 15.89 -12.05
N CYS A 180 21.79 14.56 -12.03
CA CYS A 180 23.06 13.87 -12.24
C CYS A 180 23.38 13.63 -13.73
N GLY A 181 22.56 14.12 -14.65
CA GLY A 181 22.73 13.92 -16.10
C GLY A 181 22.26 12.55 -16.62
N LEU A 182 21.57 11.75 -15.81
CA LEU A 182 21.01 10.46 -16.23
C LEU A 182 19.61 10.67 -16.82
N ASN A 183 19.39 10.25 -18.07
CA ASN A 183 18.06 10.16 -18.65
C ASN A 183 17.48 8.75 -18.46
N LEU A 184 16.14 8.63 -18.43
CA LEU A 184 15.43 7.35 -18.47
C LEU A 184 15.88 6.45 -19.63
N LEU A 185 16.24 7.05 -20.76
CA LEU A 185 16.75 6.34 -21.94
C LEU A 185 18.17 5.79 -21.75
N ASP A 186 18.93 6.30 -20.77
CA ASP A 186 20.31 5.90 -20.50
C ASP A 186 20.39 4.81 -19.40
N ILE A 187 19.28 4.51 -18.73
CA ILE A 187 19.22 3.51 -17.65
C ILE A 187 18.90 2.15 -18.25
N VAL A 188 19.92 1.31 -18.42
CA VAL A 188 19.77 -0.12 -18.74
C VAL A 188 19.64 -0.89 -17.43
N ILE A 189 18.50 -1.54 -17.21
CA ILE A 189 18.31 -2.48 -16.10
C ILE A 189 18.46 -3.88 -16.69
N GLU A 190 19.59 -4.53 -16.41
CA GLU A 190 19.80 -5.94 -16.74
C GLU A 190 19.17 -6.82 -15.63
N SER A 191 18.41 -7.84 -16.04
CA SER A 191 17.77 -8.83 -15.17
C SER A 191 18.66 -10.04 -14.92
#